data_AF-A0A6B3H4K3-F1
#
_entry.id   AF-A0A6B3H4K3-F1
#
_cell.length_a   1.000
_cell.length_b   1.000
_cell.length_c   1.000
_cell.angle_alpha   90.00
_cell.angle_beta   90.00
_cell.angle_gamma   90.00
#
_symmetry.space_group_name_H-M   'P 1'
#
loop_
_entity.id
_entity.type
_entity.pdbx_description
1 polymer ?
#
loop_
_entity_poly.entity_id
_entity_poly.type
_entity_poly.pdbx_seq_one_letter_code
_entity_poly.pdbx_strand_id
1 'polypeptide(L)'
;MQLAAIIVSLVLTVVGVALVARAVAQIYRFVRLGQAVPAGSRTDDPKQRTITLIKEFVGHTRMNRWGIVGVAHWFVAVGFLTLGLTIVTAYGQLFKADWVLPYIGTFLPYEVYIEFIALGTTLGILVLIAIRQLNLPSRAGRKSRFTGSKMGQAYFVEAIILIIGAAIMVLRGLEGALHHVDGYGPAYFASYPLVLAFEGLSTETLQNLVYLFAMIKLGTTMIWAITVGLNTNMGVAWHRFLGFPNIWFKRNADGEVALGALQPMTTAGKEIDWEDPAEDAVFGVSQVEQFSWKGILDFSTCTECGRCQS
;
A
#
# COMPACT_ATOMS: atom_id res chain seq x y z
N MET A 1 -22.67 -7.55 -21.25
CA MET A 1 -21.72 -7.53 -20.11
C MET A 1 -21.18 -6.13 -19.81
N GLN A 2 -20.74 -5.37 -20.82
CA GLN A 2 -20.09 -4.06 -20.66
C GLN A 2 -20.85 -3.05 -19.78
N LEU A 3 -22.16 -2.83 -20.02
CA LEU A 3 -22.95 -1.88 -19.25
C LEU A 3 -22.98 -2.21 -17.75
N ALA A 4 -23.15 -3.50 -17.41
CA ALA A 4 -23.11 -3.95 -16.03
C ALA A 4 -21.73 -3.70 -15.40
N ALA A 5 -20.65 -3.99 -16.13
CA ALA A 5 -19.28 -3.73 -15.70
C ALA A 5 -19.01 -2.25 -15.39
N ILE A 6 -19.51 -1.35 -16.24
CA ILE A 6 -19.46 0.10 -16.05
C ILE A 6 -20.23 0.51 -14.79
N ILE A 7 -21.51 0.16 -14.70
CA ILE A 7 -22.38 0.60 -13.60
C ILE A 7 -21.84 0.13 -12.25
N VAL A 8 -21.53 -1.16 -12.13
CA VAL A 8 -21.02 -1.74 -10.87
C VAL A 8 -19.72 -1.07 -10.46
N SER A 9 -18.78 -0.92 -11.39
CA SER A 9 -17.48 -0.32 -11.08
C SER A 9 -17.62 1.13 -10.65
N LEU A 10 -18.36 1.96 -11.39
CA LEU A 10 -18.52 3.39 -11.08
C LEU A 10 -19.27 3.64 -9.76
N VAL A 11 -20.31 2.86 -9.46
CA VAL A 11 -21.03 2.96 -8.17
C VAL A 11 -20.08 2.63 -7.01
N LEU A 12 -19.34 1.53 -7.11
CA LEU A 12 -18.35 1.17 -6.09
C LEU A 12 -17.26 2.24 -5.95
N THR A 13 -16.87 2.89 -7.05
CA THR A 13 -15.90 3.99 -7.04
C THR A 13 -16.38 5.17 -6.25
N VAL A 14 -17.60 5.65 -6.50
CA VAL A 14 -18.18 6.79 -5.77
C VAL A 14 -18.21 6.49 -4.27
N VAL A 15 -18.70 5.31 -3.88
CA VAL A 15 -18.78 4.90 -2.48
C VAL A 15 -17.38 4.77 -1.85
N GLY A 16 -16.46 4.08 -2.52
CA GLY A 16 -15.10 3.85 -2.04
C GLY A 16 -14.33 5.15 -1.84
N VAL A 17 -14.38 6.06 -2.82
CA VAL A 17 -13.72 7.37 -2.75
C VAL A 17 -14.31 8.21 -1.61
N ALA A 18 -15.64 8.27 -1.47
CA ALA A 18 -16.28 9.03 -0.40
C ALA A 18 -15.88 8.53 1.00
N LEU A 19 -15.86 7.20 1.19
CA LEU A 19 -15.49 6.60 2.48
C LEU A 19 -14.01 6.79 2.80
N VAL A 20 -13.11 6.65 1.82
CA VAL A 20 -11.68 6.91 2.02
C VAL A 20 -11.44 8.39 2.34
N ALA A 21 -12.08 9.31 1.62
CA ALA A 21 -11.95 10.75 1.90
C ALA A 21 -12.39 11.09 3.34
N ARG A 22 -13.53 10.54 3.78
CA ARG A 22 -13.99 10.67 5.17
C ARG A 22 -12.97 10.11 6.17
N ALA A 23 -12.40 8.93 5.88
CA ALA A 23 -11.43 8.28 6.75
C ALA A 23 -10.11 9.06 6.86
N VAL A 24 -9.61 9.60 5.74
CA VAL A 24 -8.45 10.50 5.74
C VAL A 24 -8.73 11.74 6.62
N ALA A 25 -9.89 12.36 6.47
CA ALA A 25 -10.28 13.50 7.29
C ALA A 25 -10.43 13.14 8.78
N GLN A 26 -10.87 11.92 9.11
CA GLN A 26 -10.93 11.43 10.49
C GLN A 26 -9.52 11.24 11.07
N ILE A 27 -8.64 10.54 10.36
CA ILE A 27 -7.25 10.31 10.79
C ILE A 27 -6.51 11.63 10.95
N TYR A 28 -6.64 12.54 9.99
CA TYR A 28 -6.02 13.86 10.07
C TYR A 28 -6.50 14.66 11.29
N ARG A 29 -7.82 14.70 11.54
CA ARG A 29 -8.38 15.35 12.74
C ARG A 29 -7.87 14.72 14.03
N PHE A 30 -7.77 13.38 14.07
CA PHE A 30 -7.28 12.66 15.24
C PHE A 30 -5.79 12.93 15.51
N VAL A 31 -4.95 12.90 14.48
CA VAL A 31 -3.52 13.25 14.59
C VAL A 31 -3.34 14.68 15.08
N ARG A 32 -4.19 15.62 14.64
CA ARG A 32 -4.15 17.02 15.09
C ARG A 32 -4.62 17.27 16.53
N LEU A 33 -5.20 16.28 17.22
CA LEU A 33 -5.50 16.42 18.65
C LEU A 33 -4.25 16.44 19.52
N GLY A 34 -3.14 15.91 19.02
CA GLY A 34 -1.92 15.80 19.79
C GLY A 34 -1.21 17.14 19.96
N GLN A 35 -0.49 17.28 21.07
CA GLN A 35 0.34 18.43 21.40
C GLN A 35 1.36 18.74 20.30
N ALA A 36 1.75 20.01 20.23
CA ALA A 36 2.89 20.43 19.42
C ALA A 36 4.17 19.73 19.89
N VAL A 37 5.04 19.41 18.93
CA VAL A 37 6.44 19.03 19.20
C VAL A 37 7.29 20.30 19.21
N PRO A 38 8.48 20.29 19.86
CA PRO A 38 9.39 21.43 19.81
C PRO A 38 9.63 21.92 18.38
N ALA A 39 9.56 23.24 18.20
CA ALA A 39 9.66 23.86 16.89
C ALA A 39 10.95 23.42 16.19
N GLY A 40 10.85 23.08 14.90
CA GLY A 40 11.99 22.62 14.10
C GLY A 40 12.38 21.16 14.30
N SER A 41 12.06 20.51 15.43
CA SER A 41 12.56 19.14 15.75
C SER A 41 12.15 18.02 14.78
N ARG A 42 11.14 18.26 13.92
CA ARG A 42 10.61 17.28 12.96
C ARG A 42 10.57 17.79 11.52
N THR A 43 10.99 19.03 11.30
CA THR A 43 10.88 19.74 10.00
C THR A 43 12.19 20.44 9.62
N ASP A 44 13.22 20.32 10.45
CA ASP A 44 14.60 20.68 10.15
C ASP A 44 15.12 19.87 8.96
N ASP A 45 16.06 20.46 8.20
CA ASP A 45 16.70 19.84 7.04
C ASP A 45 15.73 19.05 6.11
N PRO A 46 14.78 19.75 5.46
CA PRO A 46 13.78 19.11 4.60
C PRO A 46 14.41 18.35 3.42
N LYS A 47 15.61 18.75 2.98
CA LYS A 47 16.35 18.05 1.93
C LYS A 47 16.79 16.67 2.42
N GLN A 48 17.47 16.60 3.57
CA GLN A 48 17.94 15.33 4.12
C GLN A 48 16.76 14.41 4.46
N ARG A 49 15.68 14.94 5.05
CA ARG A 49 14.46 14.15 5.34
C ARG A 49 13.83 13.54 4.10
N THR A 50 13.80 14.28 3.00
CA THR A 50 13.28 13.79 1.71
C THR A 50 14.20 12.71 1.12
N ILE A 51 15.52 12.90 1.21
CA ILE A 51 16.50 11.87 0.82
C ILE A 51 16.31 10.60 1.66
N THR A 52 16.14 10.74 2.98
CA THR A 52 15.88 9.62 3.90
C THR A 52 14.58 8.90 3.55
N LEU A 53 13.51 9.64 3.28
CA LEU A 53 12.23 9.07 2.82
C LEU A 53 12.43 8.22 1.57
N ILE A 54 13.07 8.78 0.53
CA ILE A 54 13.30 8.08 -0.73
C ILE A 54 14.18 6.85 -0.49
N LYS A 55 15.28 6.97 0.27
CA LYS A 55 16.19 5.85 0.57
C LYS A 55 15.49 4.72 1.31
N GLU A 56 14.73 5.02 2.36
CA GLU A 56 14.04 3.99 3.14
C GLU A 56 12.87 3.37 2.38
N PHE A 57 12.14 4.18 1.60
CA PHE A 57 11.03 3.70 0.79
C PHE A 57 11.52 2.85 -0.39
N VAL A 58 12.37 3.39 -1.26
CA VAL A 58 12.83 2.67 -2.47
C VAL A 58 13.71 1.50 -2.07
N GLY A 59 14.64 1.70 -1.13
CA GLY A 59 15.57 0.67 -0.69
C GLY A 59 14.95 -0.39 0.24
N HIS A 60 13.74 -0.15 0.78
CA HIS A 60 13.11 -0.99 1.81
C HIS A 60 14.11 -1.43 2.90
N THR A 61 15.03 -0.53 3.28
CA THR A 61 16.30 -0.89 3.93
C THR A 61 16.14 -1.64 5.25
N ARG A 62 15.03 -1.43 5.97
CA ARG A 62 14.71 -2.16 7.20
C ARG A 62 14.03 -3.51 6.94
N MET A 63 13.14 -3.60 5.94
CA MET A 63 12.42 -4.84 5.63
C MET A 63 13.32 -5.83 4.87
N ASN A 64 14.25 -5.34 4.05
CA ASN A 64 15.21 -6.16 3.31
C ASN A 64 16.21 -6.91 4.19
N ARG A 65 16.31 -6.58 5.49
CA ARG A 65 17.04 -7.40 6.47
C ARG A 65 16.45 -8.79 6.66
N TRP A 66 15.19 -8.99 6.25
CA TRP A 66 14.45 -10.25 6.38
C TRP A 66 14.53 -11.13 5.12
N GLY A 67 15.55 -10.93 4.28
CA GLY A 67 15.84 -11.75 3.10
C GLY A 67 14.65 -11.83 2.14
N ILE A 68 14.14 -13.04 1.93
CA ILE A 68 13.03 -13.31 1.00
C ILE A 68 11.76 -12.52 1.33
N VAL A 69 11.45 -12.29 2.60
CA VAL A 69 10.27 -11.51 3.01
C VAL A 69 10.40 -10.07 2.55
N GLY A 70 11.60 -9.50 2.64
CA GLY A 70 11.86 -8.12 2.21
C GLY A 70 11.69 -7.94 0.71
N VAL A 71 12.27 -8.84 -0.09
CA VAL A 71 12.13 -8.82 -1.55
C VAL A 71 10.67 -9.00 -1.97
N ALA A 72 9.97 -9.99 -1.39
CA ALA A 72 8.56 -10.24 -1.71
C ALA A 72 7.67 -9.05 -1.33
N HIS A 73 7.89 -8.45 -0.16
CA HIS A 73 7.18 -7.25 0.27
C HIS A 73 7.50 -6.04 -0.62
N TRP A 74 8.74 -5.87 -1.06
CA TRP A 74 9.14 -4.78 -1.94
C TRP A 74 8.33 -4.79 -3.24
N PHE A 75 8.18 -5.96 -3.87
CA PHE A 75 7.35 -6.09 -5.07
C PHE A 75 5.90 -5.71 -4.81
N VAL A 76 5.31 -6.21 -3.73
CA VAL A 76 3.94 -5.84 -3.33
C VAL A 76 3.80 -4.33 -3.08
N ALA A 77 4.78 -3.69 -2.45
CA ALA A 77 4.78 -2.26 -2.16
C ALA A 77 4.90 -1.41 -3.44
N VAL A 78 5.83 -1.77 -4.34
CA VAL A 78 5.98 -1.08 -5.63
C VAL A 78 4.75 -1.31 -6.51
N GLY A 79 4.24 -2.54 -6.57
CA GLY A 79 3.00 -2.87 -7.28
C GLY A 79 1.79 -2.07 -6.80
N PHE A 80 1.70 -1.80 -5.49
CA PHE A 80 0.68 -0.90 -4.95
C PHE A 80 0.80 0.53 -5.49
N LEU A 81 2.01 1.07 -5.66
CA LEU A 81 2.19 2.39 -6.28
C LEU A 81 1.90 2.37 -7.79
N THR A 82 2.31 1.32 -8.49
CA THR A 82 2.02 1.11 -9.91
C THR A 82 0.52 0.98 -10.18
N LEU A 83 -0.26 0.56 -9.18
CA LEU A 83 -1.70 0.35 -9.28
C LEU A 83 -2.45 1.57 -9.82
N GLY A 84 -2.01 2.80 -9.52
CA GLY A 84 -2.65 4.03 -9.99
C GLY A 84 -2.83 4.08 -11.51
N LEU A 85 -1.76 3.87 -12.27
CA LEU A 85 -1.84 3.89 -13.74
C LEU A 85 -2.65 2.71 -14.28
N THR A 86 -2.50 1.51 -13.71
CA THR A 86 -3.29 0.35 -14.15
C THR A 86 -4.78 0.48 -13.82
N ILE A 87 -5.16 1.23 -12.78
CA ILE A 87 -6.56 1.56 -12.47
C ILE A 87 -7.12 2.44 -13.57
N VAL A 88 -6.37 3.46 -14.00
CA VAL A 88 -6.77 4.31 -15.13
C VAL A 88 -6.96 3.47 -16.40
N THR A 89 -6.04 2.55 -16.69
CA THR A 89 -6.21 1.57 -17.78
C THR A 89 -7.48 0.76 -17.65
N ALA A 90 -7.73 0.17 -16.48
CA ALA A 90 -8.93 -0.64 -16.27
C ALA A 90 -10.23 0.18 -16.44
N TYR A 91 -10.26 1.45 -16.04
CA TYR A 91 -11.42 2.31 -16.31
C TYR A 91 -11.62 2.55 -17.80
N GLY A 92 -10.55 2.86 -18.55
CA GLY A 92 -10.64 2.99 -20.00
C GLY A 92 -11.15 1.71 -20.66
N GLN A 93 -10.65 0.56 -20.18
CA GLN A 93 -11.04 -0.77 -20.64
C GLN A 93 -12.52 -1.10 -20.43
N LEU A 94 -13.21 -0.49 -19.44
CA LEU A 94 -14.66 -0.64 -19.29
C LEU A 94 -15.44 -0.06 -20.47
N PHE A 95 -14.94 1.00 -21.09
CA PHE A 95 -15.61 1.69 -22.21
C PHE A 95 -15.12 1.23 -23.57
N LYS A 96 -13.85 0.85 -23.66
CA LYS A 96 -13.22 0.36 -24.89
C LYS A 96 -12.21 -0.72 -24.52
N ALA A 97 -12.47 -1.98 -24.87
CA ALA A 97 -11.67 -3.11 -24.40
C ALA A 97 -10.16 -3.03 -24.76
N ASP A 98 -9.83 -2.54 -25.94
CA ASP A 98 -8.46 -2.29 -26.43
C ASP A 98 -7.90 -0.93 -25.97
N TRP A 99 -8.50 -0.31 -24.95
CA TRP A 99 -8.01 0.96 -24.43
C TRP A 99 -6.67 0.79 -23.71
N VAL A 100 -5.73 1.65 -24.07
CA VAL A 100 -4.44 1.80 -23.41
C VAL A 100 -4.21 3.25 -23.01
N LEU A 101 -3.30 3.48 -22.06
CA LEU A 101 -2.95 4.83 -21.65
C LEU A 101 -2.42 5.64 -22.84
N PRO A 102 -2.94 6.86 -23.09
CA PRO A 102 -2.37 7.74 -24.10
C PRO A 102 -0.87 7.97 -23.87
N TYR A 103 -0.09 8.00 -24.95
CA TYR A 103 1.35 8.24 -25.00
C TYR A 103 2.26 7.17 -24.39
N ILE A 104 1.87 6.53 -23.28
CA ILE A 104 2.72 5.59 -22.54
C ILE A 104 2.26 4.12 -22.64
N GLY A 105 1.00 3.86 -23.00
CA GLY A 105 0.42 2.52 -23.00
C GLY A 105 1.10 1.54 -23.96
N THR A 106 1.64 2.04 -25.08
CA THR A 106 2.40 1.28 -26.08
C THR A 106 3.90 1.58 -26.02
N PHE A 107 4.36 2.27 -24.97
CA PHE A 107 5.78 2.57 -24.80
C PHE A 107 6.46 1.36 -24.18
N LEU A 108 7.31 0.68 -24.95
CA LEU A 108 7.91 -0.60 -24.57
C LEU A 108 8.51 -0.63 -23.16
N PRO A 109 9.29 0.36 -22.69
CA PRO A 109 9.81 0.37 -21.32
C PRO A 109 8.71 0.39 -20.24
N TYR A 110 7.58 1.05 -20.50
CA TYR A 110 6.43 1.02 -19.59
C TYR A 110 5.75 -0.35 -19.59
N GLU A 111 5.56 -0.98 -20.75
CA GLU A 111 4.99 -2.32 -20.83
C GLU A 111 5.85 -3.37 -20.12
N VAL A 112 7.16 -3.36 -20.38
CA VAL A 112 8.13 -4.22 -19.67
C VAL A 112 8.08 -3.97 -18.16
N TYR A 113 7.97 -2.71 -17.74
CA TYR A 113 7.85 -2.37 -16.32
C TYR A 113 6.56 -2.94 -15.70
N ILE A 114 5.42 -2.82 -16.39
CA ILE A 114 4.15 -3.39 -15.93
C ILE A 114 4.22 -4.91 -15.84
N GLU A 115 4.74 -5.59 -16.86
CA GLU A 115 4.94 -7.05 -16.84
C GLU A 115 5.81 -7.49 -15.65
N PHE A 116 6.93 -6.80 -15.44
CA PHE A 116 7.86 -7.09 -14.34
C PHE A 116 7.23 -6.89 -12.96
N ILE A 117 6.57 -5.75 -12.75
CA ILE A 117 5.96 -5.46 -11.46
C ILE A 117 4.70 -6.31 -11.22
N ALA A 118 3.88 -6.57 -12.24
CA ALA A 118 2.68 -7.40 -12.10
C ALA A 118 3.04 -8.85 -11.74
N LEU A 119 4.01 -9.44 -12.45
CA LEU A 119 4.53 -10.77 -12.13
C LEU A 119 5.17 -10.78 -10.74
N GLY A 120 6.09 -9.85 -10.47
CA GLY A 120 6.79 -9.76 -9.20
C GLY A 120 5.86 -9.57 -8.01
N THR A 121 4.80 -8.76 -8.16
CA THR A 121 3.77 -8.56 -7.12
C THR A 121 2.97 -9.83 -6.89
N THR A 122 2.57 -10.52 -7.96
CA THR A 122 1.79 -11.77 -7.88
C THR A 122 2.59 -12.89 -7.23
N LEU A 123 3.86 -13.08 -7.63
CA LEU A 123 4.74 -14.06 -7.00
C LEU A 123 5.09 -13.65 -5.56
N GLY A 124 5.36 -12.36 -5.33
CA GLY A 124 5.67 -11.81 -4.02
C GLY A 124 4.55 -12.07 -3.02
N ILE A 125 3.29 -11.82 -3.38
CA ILE A 125 2.17 -12.08 -2.49
C ILE A 125 1.98 -13.58 -2.23
N LEU A 126 2.16 -14.44 -3.24
CA LEU A 126 2.11 -15.89 -3.05
C LEU A 126 3.18 -16.38 -2.06
N VAL A 127 4.40 -15.85 -2.16
CA VAL A 127 5.48 -16.12 -1.20
C VAL A 127 5.08 -15.68 0.20
N LEU A 128 4.55 -14.46 0.37
CA LEU A 128 4.14 -13.96 1.68
C LEU A 128 2.98 -14.77 2.29
N ILE A 129 2.00 -15.17 1.48
CA ILE A 129 0.91 -16.07 1.88
C ILE A 129 1.49 -17.41 2.36
N ALA A 130 2.39 -18.02 1.59
CA ALA A 130 3.02 -19.28 1.95
C ALA A 130 3.80 -19.16 3.27
N ILE A 131 4.60 -18.11 3.43
CA ILE A 131 5.33 -17.83 4.67
C ILE A 131 4.37 -17.68 5.86
N ARG A 132 3.21 -17.02 5.69
CA ARG A 132 2.20 -16.94 6.74
C ARG A 132 1.66 -18.31 7.12
N GLN A 133 1.29 -19.13 6.14
CA GLN A 133 0.73 -20.47 6.39
C GLN A 133 1.71 -21.38 7.13
N LEU A 134 3.01 -21.24 6.85
CA LEU A 134 4.05 -22.02 7.51
C LEU A 134 4.32 -21.55 8.95
N ASN A 135 4.09 -20.27 9.25
CA ASN A 135 4.43 -19.65 10.54
C ASN A 135 3.21 -19.34 11.43
N LEU A 136 2.08 -20.02 11.25
CA LEU A 136 0.86 -19.78 12.02
C LEU A 136 1.11 -19.91 13.55
N PRO A 137 0.46 -19.08 14.39
CA PRO A 137 0.58 -19.19 15.86
C PRO A 137 0.16 -20.55 16.41
N SER A 138 -0.78 -21.22 15.75
CA SER A 138 -1.22 -22.58 16.11
C SER A 138 -0.11 -23.64 15.95
N ARG A 139 0.93 -23.36 15.16
CA ARG A 139 2.06 -24.28 14.92
C ARG A 139 3.24 -23.98 15.84
N ALA A 140 3.63 -22.70 15.94
CA ALA A 140 4.83 -22.28 16.65
C ALA A 140 4.58 -21.64 18.03
N GLY A 141 3.31 -21.56 18.48
CA GLY A 141 2.93 -20.93 19.73
C GLY A 141 3.44 -19.48 19.83
N ARG A 142 3.88 -19.07 21.03
CA ARG A 142 4.45 -17.72 21.29
C ARG A 142 5.72 -17.41 20.50
N LYS A 143 6.37 -18.39 19.87
CA LYS A 143 7.52 -18.17 18.98
C LYS A 143 7.10 -17.72 17.58
N SER A 144 5.81 -17.85 17.23
CA SER A 144 5.30 -17.29 15.98
C SER A 144 5.29 -15.77 16.05
N ARG A 145 5.87 -15.13 15.04
CA ARG A 145 5.78 -13.67 14.82
C ARG A 145 4.34 -13.17 14.65
N PHE A 146 3.40 -14.04 14.32
CA PHE A 146 1.99 -13.70 14.10
C PHE A 146 1.15 -13.86 15.36
N THR A 147 1.75 -14.20 16.51
CA THR A 147 1.04 -14.29 17.78
C THR A 147 0.42 -12.94 18.14
N GLY A 148 -0.89 -12.93 18.43
CA GLY A 148 -1.64 -11.71 18.74
C GLY A 148 -2.04 -10.88 17.51
N SER A 149 -1.71 -11.32 16.29
CA SER A 149 -2.03 -10.55 15.08
C SER A 149 -3.48 -10.69 14.63
N LYS A 150 -4.01 -9.64 13.98
CA LYS A 150 -5.37 -9.66 13.38
C LYS A 150 -5.38 -10.45 12.05
N MET A 151 -5.31 -11.77 12.13
CA MET A 151 -5.18 -12.66 10.97
C MET A 151 -6.27 -12.46 9.90
N GLY A 152 -7.51 -12.16 10.27
CA GLY A 152 -8.58 -11.88 9.30
C GLY A 152 -8.28 -10.65 8.42
N GLN A 153 -7.69 -9.60 9.00
CA GLN A 153 -7.27 -8.41 8.25
C GLN A 153 -6.11 -8.73 7.29
N ALA A 154 -5.18 -9.59 7.73
CA ALA A 154 -4.06 -10.03 6.89
C ALA A 154 -4.55 -10.85 5.70
N TYR A 155 -5.41 -11.85 5.92
CA TYR A 155 -5.99 -12.67 4.85
C TYR A 155 -6.80 -11.85 3.85
N PHE A 156 -7.58 -10.88 4.32
CA PHE A 156 -8.30 -9.97 3.45
C PHE A 156 -7.33 -9.21 2.54
N VAL A 157 -6.28 -8.58 3.10
CA VAL A 157 -5.29 -7.84 2.31
C VAL A 157 -4.55 -8.74 1.33
N GLU A 158 -4.18 -9.95 1.75
CA GLU A 158 -3.52 -10.93 0.89
C GLU A 158 -4.39 -11.36 -0.30
N ALA A 159 -5.68 -11.63 -0.06
CA ALA A 159 -6.63 -11.96 -1.10
C ALA A 159 -6.82 -10.79 -2.09
N ILE A 160 -6.97 -9.56 -1.59
CA ILE A 160 -7.07 -8.36 -2.44
C ILE A 160 -5.86 -8.24 -3.38
N ILE A 161 -4.65 -8.36 -2.85
CA ILE A 161 -3.41 -8.20 -3.64
C ILE A 161 -3.30 -9.32 -4.67
N LEU A 162 -3.59 -10.57 -4.28
CA LEU A 162 -3.55 -11.71 -5.19
C LEU A 162 -4.55 -11.56 -6.34
N ILE A 163 -5.79 -11.20 -6.03
CA ILE A 163 -6.84 -10.99 -7.05
C ILE A 163 -6.46 -9.86 -8.00
N ILE A 164 -5.96 -8.73 -7.48
CA ILE A 164 -5.53 -7.60 -8.32
C ILE A 164 -4.34 -7.99 -9.20
N GLY A 165 -3.32 -8.66 -8.65
CA GLY A 165 -2.15 -9.11 -9.42
C GLY A 165 -2.54 -10.07 -10.54
N ALA A 166 -3.36 -11.08 -10.23
CA ALA A 166 -3.88 -12.02 -11.22
C ALA A 166 -4.73 -11.32 -12.29
N ALA A 167 -5.62 -10.39 -11.90
CA ALA A 167 -6.43 -9.65 -12.85
C ALA A 167 -5.58 -8.77 -13.79
N ILE A 168 -4.49 -8.16 -13.30
CA ILE A 168 -3.54 -7.43 -14.16
C ILE A 168 -2.91 -8.37 -15.19
N MET A 169 -2.41 -9.54 -14.76
CA MET A 169 -1.80 -10.51 -15.66
C MET A 169 -2.78 -11.01 -16.73
N VAL A 170 -4.03 -11.30 -16.35
CA VAL A 170 -5.07 -11.71 -17.29
C VAL A 170 -5.42 -10.58 -18.27
N LEU A 171 -5.57 -9.35 -17.79
CA LEU A 171 -5.82 -8.19 -18.65
C LEU A 171 -4.69 -7.98 -19.67
N ARG A 172 -3.42 -8.18 -19.28
CA ARG A 172 -2.28 -8.13 -20.20
C ARG A 172 -2.34 -9.23 -21.26
N GLY A 173 -2.68 -10.47 -20.86
CA GLY A 173 -2.88 -11.58 -21.79
C GLY A 173 -4.00 -11.30 -22.80
N LEU A 174 -5.13 -10.78 -22.33
CA LEU A 174 -6.26 -10.41 -23.18
C LEU A 174 -5.93 -9.25 -24.13
N GLU A 175 -5.17 -8.26 -23.65
CA GLU A 175 -4.67 -7.14 -24.47
C GLU A 175 -3.78 -7.65 -25.60
N GLY A 176 -2.82 -8.53 -25.31
CA GLY A 176 -1.98 -9.14 -26.34
C GLY A 176 -2.78 -9.94 -27.37
N ALA A 177 -3.79 -10.69 -26.92
CA ALA A 177 -4.67 -11.44 -27.83
C ALA A 177 -5.54 -10.51 -28.71
N LEU A 178 -6.08 -9.42 -28.15
CA LEU A 178 -6.83 -8.40 -28.89
C LEU A 178 -5.97 -7.63 -29.90
N HIS A 179 -4.70 -7.44 -29.59
CA HIS A 179 -3.74 -6.75 -30.44
C HIS A 179 -3.04 -7.67 -31.45
N HIS A 180 -3.44 -8.95 -31.53
CA HIS A 180 -2.85 -9.94 -32.45
C HIS A 180 -1.33 -10.06 -32.27
N VAL A 181 -0.89 -10.28 -31.03
CA VAL A 181 0.52 -10.54 -30.73
C VAL A 181 0.87 -11.98 -31.11
N ASP A 182 1.58 -12.12 -32.23
CA ASP A 182 1.85 -13.42 -32.87
C ASP A 182 3.14 -14.11 -32.38
N GLY A 183 3.82 -13.53 -31.38
CA GLY A 183 5.13 -14.02 -30.94
C GLY A 183 5.58 -13.49 -29.58
N TYR A 184 6.49 -14.24 -28.95
CA TYR A 184 7.11 -13.81 -27.69
C TYR A 184 7.92 -12.52 -27.90
N GLY A 185 7.62 -11.51 -27.09
CA GLY A 185 8.31 -10.22 -27.14
C GLY A 185 8.40 -9.57 -25.76
N PRO A 186 9.26 -8.56 -25.59
CA PRO A 186 9.49 -7.95 -24.27
C PRO A 186 8.24 -7.30 -23.67
N ALA A 187 7.30 -6.79 -24.48
CA ALA A 187 6.06 -6.18 -24.01
C ALA A 187 5.11 -7.17 -23.29
N TYR A 188 5.28 -8.47 -23.50
CA TYR A 188 4.45 -9.54 -22.93
C TYR A 188 5.29 -10.65 -22.31
N PHE A 189 6.52 -10.35 -21.84
CA PHE A 189 7.47 -11.39 -21.46
C PHE A 189 6.95 -12.32 -20.34
N ALA A 190 6.08 -11.81 -19.46
CA ALA A 190 5.48 -12.60 -18.38
C ALA A 190 4.08 -13.10 -18.75
N SER A 191 3.29 -12.30 -19.47
CA SER A 191 1.90 -12.59 -19.82
C SER A 191 1.71 -13.35 -21.14
N TYR A 192 2.77 -13.57 -21.94
CA TYR A 192 2.67 -14.29 -23.23
C TYR A 192 2.01 -15.67 -23.15
N PRO A 193 2.24 -16.51 -22.11
CA PRO A 193 1.48 -17.76 -21.96
C PRO A 193 -0.04 -17.55 -21.87
N LEU A 194 -0.49 -16.43 -21.31
CA LEU A 194 -1.91 -16.05 -21.28
C LEU A 194 -2.39 -15.55 -22.64
N VAL A 195 -1.56 -14.82 -23.39
CA VAL A 195 -1.86 -14.45 -24.79
C VAL A 195 -2.17 -15.70 -25.61
N LEU A 196 -1.30 -16.71 -25.55
CA LEU A 196 -1.51 -18.00 -26.22
C LEU A 196 -2.75 -18.74 -25.71
N ALA A 197 -3.03 -18.68 -24.40
CA ALA A 197 -4.22 -19.32 -23.82
C ALA A 197 -5.53 -18.69 -24.31
N PHE A 198 -5.50 -17.45 -24.81
CA PHE A 198 -6.66 -16.75 -25.37
C PHE A 198 -6.64 -16.69 -26.90
N GLU A 199 -5.64 -17.28 -27.55
CA GLU A 199 -5.52 -17.32 -29.00
C GLU A 199 -6.70 -18.10 -29.61
N GLY A 200 -7.23 -17.60 -30.73
CA GLY A 200 -8.35 -18.21 -31.44
C GLY A 200 -9.75 -17.90 -30.86
N LEU A 201 -9.84 -17.18 -29.74
CA LEU A 201 -11.12 -16.66 -29.25
C LEU A 201 -11.65 -15.56 -30.18
N SER A 202 -12.98 -15.45 -30.30
CA SER A 202 -13.59 -14.35 -31.06
C SER A 202 -13.31 -13.00 -30.39
N THR A 203 -13.22 -11.94 -31.20
CA THR A 203 -13.04 -10.57 -30.69
C THR A 203 -14.11 -10.20 -29.66
N GLU A 204 -15.36 -10.58 -29.88
CA GLU A 204 -16.45 -10.35 -28.92
C GLU A 204 -16.19 -11.04 -27.57
N THR A 205 -15.68 -12.27 -27.60
CA THR A 205 -15.34 -13.03 -26.38
C THR A 205 -14.22 -12.34 -25.62
N LEU A 206 -13.15 -11.96 -26.33
CA LEU A 206 -12.01 -11.25 -25.74
C LEU A 206 -12.44 -9.92 -25.11
N GLN A 207 -13.27 -9.13 -25.80
CA GLN A 207 -13.80 -7.88 -25.28
C GLN A 207 -14.63 -8.09 -24.01
N ASN A 208 -15.52 -9.09 -24.00
CA ASN A 208 -16.33 -9.41 -22.81
C ASN A 208 -15.48 -9.88 -21.63
N LEU A 209 -14.39 -10.62 -21.87
CA LEU A 209 -13.43 -11.00 -20.85
C LEU A 209 -12.67 -9.78 -20.30
N VAL A 210 -12.26 -8.85 -21.17
CA VAL A 210 -11.64 -7.59 -20.71
C VAL A 210 -12.60 -6.83 -19.80
N TYR A 211 -13.86 -6.65 -20.19
CA TYR A 211 -14.86 -5.97 -19.34
C TYR A 211 -15.05 -6.66 -17.99
N LEU A 212 -15.09 -8.00 -17.99
CA LEU A 212 -15.22 -8.80 -16.76
C LEU A 212 -14.01 -8.62 -15.84
N PHE A 213 -12.78 -8.79 -16.35
CA PHE A 213 -11.57 -8.70 -15.54
C PHE A 213 -11.24 -7.26 -15.12
N ALA A 214 -11.59 -6.27 -15.94
CA ALA A 214 -11.53 -4.86 -15.55
C ALA A 214 -12.51 -4.56 -14.40
N MET A 215 -13.75 -5.07 -14.48
CA MET A 215 -14.73 -4.96 -13.39
C MET A 215 -14.25 -5.68 -12.12
N ILE A 216 -13.68 -6.89 -12.23
CA ILE A 216 -13.13 -7.61 -11.07
C ILE A 216 -12.01 -6.79 -10.44
N LYS A 217 -11.03 -6.33 -11.23
CA LYS A 217 -9.91 -5.53 -10.74
C LYS A 217 -10.38 -4.26 -10.03
N LEU A 218 -11.28 -3.50 -10.66
CA LEU A 218 -11.81 -2.25 -10.11
C LEU A 218 -12.70 -2.51 -8.90
N GLY A 219 -13.59 -3.50 -8.98
CA GLY A 219 -14.46 -3.92 -7.88
C GLY A 219 -13.66 -4.35 -6.66
N THR A 220 -12.63 -5.20 -6.82
CA THR A 220 -11.71 -5.59 -5.75
C THR A 220 -10.97 -4.39 -5.16
N THR A 221 -10.50 -3.47 -6.02
CA THR A 221 -9.86 -2.22 -5.56
C THR A 221 -10.82 -1.38 -4.71
N MET A 222 -12.08 -1.26 -5.13
CA MET A 222 -13.08 -0.47 -4.41
C MET A 222 -13.58 -1.16 -3.15
N ILE A 223 -13.73 -2.50 -3.13
CA ILE A 223 -14.02 -3.27 -1.92
C ILE A 223 -12.92 -3.04 -0.89
N TRP A 224 -11.65 -3.06 -1.32
CA TRP A 224 -10.54 -2.69 -0.46
C TRP A 224 -10.66 -1.25 0.05
N ALA A 225 -10.89 -0.26 -0.83
CA ALA A 225 -11.02 1.14 -0.44
C ALA A 225 -12.17 1.37 0.57
N ILE A 226 -13.35 0.79 0.31
CA ILE A 226 -14.52 0.81 1.21
C ILE A 226 -14.16 0.21 2.57
N THR A 227 -13.55 -0.97 2.58
CA THR A 227 -13.17 -1.67 3.81
C THR A 227 -12.21 -0.84 4.63
N VAL A 228 -11.18 -0.28 4.00
CA VAL A 228 -10.17 0.57 4.67
C VAL A 228 -10.79 1.88 5.15
N GLY A 229 -11.70 2.48 4.37
CA GLY A 229 -12.42 3.72 4.73
C GLY A 229 -13.44 3.54 5.87
N LEU A 230 -13.90 2.31 6.10
CA LEU A 230 -14.73 1.97 7.26
C LEU A 230 -13.89 1.60 8.50
N ASN A 231 -12.63 1.18 8.30
CA ASN A 231 -11.76 0.67 9.36
C ASN A 231 -10.48 1.53 9.49
N THR A 232 -10.59 2.73 10.07
CA THR A 232 -9.45 3.65 10.28
C THR A 232 -8.37 3.10 11.21
N ASN A 233 -8.67 2.07 12.01
CA ASN A 233 -7.74 1.39 12.90
C ASN A 233 -7.09 0.13 12.27
N MET A 234 -7.30 -0.12 10.97
CA MET A 234 -6.67 -1.22 10.26
C MET A 234 -5.25 -0.85 9.86
N GLY A 235 -4.30 -0.92 10.81
CA GLY A 235 -2.91 -0.52 10.59
C GLY A 235 -2.27 -1.18 9.36
N VAL A 236 -2.53 -2.48 9.14
CA VAL A 236 -2.02 -3.23 7.97
C VAL A 236 -2.49 -2.65 6.63
N ALA A 237 -3.57 -1.86 6.63
CA ALA A 237 -3.95 -1.04 5.50
C ALA A 237 -3.28 0.33 5.52
N TRP A 238 -3.50 1.11 6.58
CA TRP A 238 -3.13 2.51 6.64
C TRP A 238 -1.62 2.78 6.63
N HIS A 239 -0.77 1.83 7.02
CA HIS A 239 0.69 2.03 6.98
C HIS A 239 1.23 2.34 5.58
N ARG A 240 0.56 1.85 4.53
CA ARG A 240 0.92 2.13 3.13
C ARG A 240 0.82 3.62 2.81
N PHE A 241 -0.07 4.33 3.49
CA PHE A 241 -0.27 5.76 3.32
C PHE A 241 0.49 6.56 4.38
N LEU A 242 0.34 6.17 5.65
CA LEU A 242 0.92 6.89 6.78
C LEU A 242 2.43 6.66 6.91
N GLY A 243 2.98 5.62 6.28
CA GLY A 243 4.42 5.34 6.25
C GLY A 243 5.23 6.49 5.67
N PHE A 244 4.73 7.16 4.62
CA PHE A 244 5.42 8.31 4.00
C PHE A 244 5.58 9.50 4.97
N PRO A 245 4.51 10.10 5.52
CA PRO A 245 4.66 11.16 6.49
C PRO A 245 5.39 10.68 7.75
N ASN A 246 5.16 9.43 8.19
CA ASN A 246 5.84 8.89 9.36
C ASN A 246 7.37 8.86 9.21
N ILE A 247 7.88 8.44 8.05
CA ILE A 247 9.32 8.42 7.75
C ILE A 247 9.86 9.85 7.62
N TRP A 248 9.15 10.73 6.92
CA TRP A 248 9.61 12.12 6.72
C TRP A 248 9.74 12.88 8.06
N PHE A 249 8.76 12.73 8.96
CA PHE A 249 8.74 13.37 10.28
C PHE A 249 9.50 12.60 11.37
N LYS A 250 10.45 11.72 11.00
CA LYS A 250 11.28 10.99 11.97
C LYS A 250 12.02 11.91 12.95
N ARG A 251 12.51 11.33 14.05
CA ARG A 251 13.34 12.06 15.01
C ARG A 251 14.59 12.61 14.32
N ASN A 252 15.38 11.72 13.72
CA ASN A 252 16.63 12.09 13.07
C ASN A 252 16.38 12.26 11.57
N ALA A 253 16.80 13.41 11.01
CA ALA A 253 16.60 13.74 9.61
C ALA A 253 17.30 12.75 8.66
N ASP A 254 18.44 12.19 9.10
CA ASP A 254 19.23 11.19 8.39
C ASP A 254 18.71 9.75 8.45
N GLY A 255 17.65 9.50 9.23
CA GLY A 255 17.01 8.19 9.36
C GLY A 255 17.66 7.25 10.38
N GLU A 256 18.65 7.71 11.14
CA GLU A 256 19.28 6.93 12.20
C GLU A 256 18.25 6.38 13.20
N VAL A 257 18.55 5.20 13.76
CA VAL A 257 17.69 4.61 14.79
C VAL A 257 17.84 5.43 16.06
N ALA A 258 16.72 5.89 16.61
CA ALA A 258 16.70 6.67 17.85
C ALA A 258 16.92 5.78 19.10
N LEU A 259 18.09 5.14 19.22
CA LEU A 259 18.51 4.33 20.38
C LEU A 259 19.16 5.17 21.49
N GLY A 260 19.30 6.48 21.29
CA GLY A 260 19.86 7.41 22.28
C GLY A 260 18.87 7.79 23.38
N ALA A 261 19.21 8.85 24.13
CA ALA A 261 18.41 9.34 25.25
C ALA A 261 16.93 9.58 24.89
N LEU A 262 16.05 9.39 25.89
CA LEU A 262 14.65 9.75 25.78
C LEU A 262 14.53 11.24 25.38
N GLN A 263 13.50 11.58 24.62
CA GLN A 263 13.21 13.00 24.37
C GLN A 263 12.81 13.66 25.70
N PRO A 264 13.17 14.93 25.89
CA PRO A 264 12.71 15.67 27.05
C PRO A 264 11.18 15.70 27.04
N MET A 265 10.61 15.71 28.25
CA MET A 265 9.16 15.85 28.39
C MET A 265 8.77 17.27 27.99
N THR A 266 7.65 17.40 27.27
CA THR A 266 7.22 18.69 26.74
C THR A 266 5.76 18.96 27.07
N THR A 267 5.46 20.19 27.48
CA THR A 267 4.08 20.72 27.59
C THR A 267 3.92 21.85 26.58
N ALA A 268 2.84 21.81 25.77
CA ALA A 268 2.58 22.80 24.72
C ALA A 268 3.77 23.05 23.74
N GLY A 269 4.57 22.01 23.48
CA GLY A 269 5.74 22.08 22.58
C GLY A 269 6.99 22.72 23.19
N LYS A 270 7.01 23.04 24.48
CA LYS A 270 8.19 23.47 25.23
C LYS A 270 8.66 22.38 26.16
N GLU A 271 9.97 22.23 26.31
CA GLU A 271 10.58 21.34 27.29
C GLU A 271 10.18 21.75 28.71
N ILE A 272 9.88 20.78 29.57
CA ILE A 272 9.56 21.00 30.98
C ILE A 272 10.87 21.23 31.73
N ASP A 273 10.95 22.37 32.41
CA ASP A 273 11.98 22.61 33.42
C ASP A 273 11.65 21.78 34.66
N TRP A 274 12.61 20.95 35.11
CA TRP A 274 12.44 20.10 36.28
C TRP A 274 12.69 20.83 37.60
N GLU A 275 13.39 21.96 37.57
CA GLU A 275 13.70 22.78 38.75
C GLU A 275 12.57 23.77 39.04
N ASP A 276 11.95 24.32 37.99
CA ASP A 276 10.82 25.25 38.08
C ASP A 276 9.76 24.97 36.98
N PRO A 277 8.98 23.88 37.12
CA PRO A 277 7.96 23.54 36.14
C PRO A 277 6.82 24.55 36.15
N ALA A 278 6.29 24.88 34.96
CA ALA A 278 5.07 25.67 34.84
C ALA A 278 3.92 25.04 35.64
N GLU A 279 3.03 25.86 36.20
CA GLU A 279 1.89 25.37 37.01
C GLU A 279 0.97 24.41 36.24
N ASP A 280 0.87 24.55 34.93
CA ASP A 280 0.10 23.71 34.03
C ASP A 280 0.92 22.60 33.34
N ALA A 281 2.15 22.36 33.80
CA ALA A 281 3.02 21.31 33.26
C ALA A 281 2.40 19.93 33.47
N VAL A 282 2.27 19.18 32.38
CA VAL A 282 1.72 17.82 32.40
C VAL A 282 2.86 16.81 32.44
N PHE A 283 2.97 16.09 33.54
CA PHE A 283 3.93 14.99 33.69
C PHE A 283 3.31 13.67 33.22
N GLY A 284 3.70 13.22 32.03
CA GLY A 284 3.25 11.95 31.46
C GLY A 284 1.95 12.08 30.67
N VAL A 285 1.22 10.96 30.52
CA VAL A 285 0.01 10.88 29.71
C VAL A 285 -1.11 10.13 30.46
N SER A 286 -2.23 10.82 30.64
CA SER A 286 -3.50 10.33 31.20
C SER A 286 -4.65 10.45 30.20
N GLN A 287 -4.49 11.30 29.17
CA GLN A 287 -5.46 11.53 28.10
C GLN A 287 -4.75 11.49 26.73
N VAL A 288 -5.49 11.21 25.66
CA VAL A 288 -4.89 11.01 24.32
C VAL A 288 -4.33 12.31 23.74
N GLU A 289 -4.93 13.44 24.08
CA GLU A 289 -4.57 14.80 23.68
C GLU A 289 -3.23 15.25 24.26
N GLN A 290 -2.72 14.54 25.28
CA GLN A 290 -1.44 14.80 25.92
C GLN A 290 -0.27 14.17 25.14
N PHE A 291 -0.54 13.22 24.23
CA PHE A 291 0.48 12.79 23.27
C PHE A 291 0.77 13.88 22.26
N SER A 292 2.00 13.95 21.74
CA SER A 292 2.28 14.80 20.59
C SER A 292 1.56 14.30 19.33
N TRP A 293 1.26 15.21 18.39
CA TRP A 293 0.69 14.81 17.08
C TRP A 293 1.55 13.75 16.39
N LYS A 294 2.87 13.82 16.58
CA LYS A 294 3.81 12.86 16.01
C LYS A 294 3.69 11.49 16.67
N GLY A 295 3.48 11.44 17.99
CA GLY A 295 3.20 10.20 18.72
C GLY A 295 1.90 9.55 18.26
N ILE A 296 0.84 10.34 18.08
CA ILE A 296 -0.44 9.84 17.53
C ILE A 296 -0.25 9.30 16.10
N LEU A 297 0.53 9.98 15.26
CA LEU A 297 0.88 9.50 13.93
C LEU A 297 1.67 8.18 13.98
N ASP A 298 2.59 8.02 14.94
CA ASP A 298 3.32 6.76 15.15
C ASP A 298 2.38 5.59 15.49
N PHE A 299 1.45 5.79 16.43
CA PHE A 299 0.47 4.77 16.77
C PHE A 299 -0.43 4.41 15.59
N SER A 300 -0.82 5.41 14.80
CA SER A 300 -1.69 5.23 13.63
C SER A 300 -0.98 4.54 12.45
N THR A 301 0.35 4.67 12.37
CA THR A 301 1.17 4.03 11.32
C THR A 301 1.64 2.63 11.74
N CYS A 302 1.61 2.33 13.04
CA CYS A 302 2.06 1.06 13.56
C CYS A 302 1.33 -0.08 12.87
N THR A 303 2.13 -1.00 12.39
CA THR A 303 1.66 -2.27 11.87
C THR A 303 2.35 -3.35 12.64
N GLU A 304 1.59 -4.39 12.95
CA GLU A 304 2.09 -5.72 13.28
C GLU A 304 2.95 -6.31 12.13
N CYS A 305 3.58 -5.49 11.29
CA CYS A 305 4.53 -5.82 10.23
C CYS A 305 5.84 -6.41 10.78
N GLY A 306 6.05 -6.36 12.11
CA GLY A 306 7.26 -6.87 12.77
C GLY A 306 8.41 -5.87 12.85
N ARG A 307 8.24 -4.60 12.41
CA ARG A 307 9.26 -3.55 12.56
C ARG A 307 9.62 -3.25 14.02
N CYS A 308 8.69 -3.50 14.95
CA CYS A 308 8.93 -3.36 16.39
C CYS A 308 9.49 -4.64 17.05
N GLN A 309 9.63 -5.73 16.28
CA GLN A 309 10.23 -7.00 16.70
C GLN A 309 11.59 -7.26 16.00
N SER A 310 12.06 -6.30 15.19
CA SER A 310 13.28 -6.38 14.37
C SER A 310 14.46 -5.69 15.00
#